data_AF-K2ADS1-F1
#
_entry.id   AF-K2ADS1-F1
#
_cell.length_a   1.000
_cell.length_b   1.000
_cell.length_c   1.000
_cell.angle_alpha   90.00
_cell.angle_beta   90.00
_cell.angle_gamma   90.00
#
_symmetry.space_group_name_H-M   'P 1'
#
loop_
_entity.id
_entity.type
_entity.pdbx_description
1 polymer ?
#
loop_
_entity_poly.entity_id
_entity_poly.type
_entity_poly.pdbx_seq_one_letter_code
_entity_poly.pdbx_strand_id
1 'polypeptide(L)'
;MIQRTGLGPLDPEWEADRLELSGTIYVARSLSTVPEIAENRMILHKIGVTSQQVGRRIADARNDATFLMAPVEIVATYELKNLSRSKVENLLHRFFEVARPAELSVMDRLGKKIHPREWFYVLPEHVGQAAKLIEERSLHEFRYDPLKQQIVRK
;
A
#
# COMPACT_ATOMS: atom_id res chain seq x y z
N MET A 1 -39.68 8.42 -17.37
CA MET A 1 -38.21 8.25 -17.43
C MET A 1 -37.79 7.43 -16.22
N ILE A 2 -36.90 6.48 -16.44
CA ILE A 2 -36.69 5.23 -15.69
C ILE A 2 -36.52 5.46 -14.17
N GLN A 3 -37.41 4.86 -13.37
CA GLN A 3 -37.20 4.67 -11.93
C GLN A 3 -35.99 3.75 -11.74
N ARG A 4 -34.91 4.25 -11.14
CA ARG A 4 -33.79 3.41 -10.69
C ARG A 4 -34.30 2.54 -9.55
N THR A 5 -34.70 1.32 -9.91
CA THR A 5 -35.10 0.29 -8.97
C THR A 5 -33.83 -0.49 -8.63
N GLY A 6 -33.28 -0.30 -7.43
CA GLY A 6 -32.08 -1.00 -6.97
C GLY A 6 -31.21 -0.18 -6.03
N LEU A 7 -31.61 -0.07 -4.76
CA LEU A 7 -30.74 0.38 -3.66
C LEU A 7 -30.95 -0.60 -2.52
N GLY A 8 -30.43 -1.81 -2.67
CA GLY A 8 -30.59 -2.85 -1.66
C GLY A 8 -29.60 -4.00 -1.80
N PRO A 9 -29.53 -4.89 -0.80
CA PRO A 9 -28.55 -5.99 -0.71
C PRO A 9 -28.54 -7.01 -1.85
N LEU A 10 -29.44 -6.91 -2.82
CA LEU A 10 -29.60 -7.84 -3.93
C LEU A 10 -29.13 -7.25 -5.27
N ASP A 11 -28.63 -6.02 -5.28
CA ASP A 11 -28.09 -5.37 -6.47
C ASP A 11 -26.61 -5.78 -6.68
N PRO A 12 -26.22 -6.30 -7.86
CA PRO A 12 -24.81 -6.58 -8.18
C PRO A 12 -23.90 -5.35 -8.07
N GLU A 13 -24.42 -4.15 -8.34
CA GLU A 13 -23.67 -2.90 -8.16
C GLU A 13 -23.48 -2.58 -6.68
N TRP A 14 -24.46 -2.90 -5.82
CA TRP A 14 -24.34 -2.76 -4.36
C TRP A 14 -23.26 -3.66 -3.76
N GLU A 15 -23.19 -4.92 -4.21
CA GLU A 15 -22.13 -5.84 -3.77
C GLU A 15 -20.76 -5.43 -4.33
N ALA A 16 -20.67 -4.94 -5.57
CA ALA A 16 -19.43 -4.42 -6.15
C ALA A 16 -18.92 -3.18 -5.38
N ASP A 17 -19.81 -2.24 -5.06
CA ASP A 17 -19.49 -1.06 -4.26
C ASP A 17 -19.06 -1.45 -2.85
N ARG A 18 -19.77 -2.38 -2.17
CA ARG A 18 -19.36 -2.91 -0.87
C ARG A 18 -18.01 -3.63 -0.90
N LEU A 19 -17.74 -4.38 -1.96
CA LEU A 19 -16.45 -5.03 -2.17
C LEU A 19 -15.35 -3.98 -2.39
N GLU A 20 -15.65 -2.84 -3.01
CA GLU A 20 -14.71 -1.72 -3.14
C GLU A 20 -14.42 -1.03 -1.79
N LEU A 21 -15.41 -1.01 -0.91
CA LEU A 21 -15.37 -0.34 0.40
C LEU A 21 -14.75 -1.17 1.54
N SER A 22 -14.43 -2.44 1.29
CA SER A 22 -13.75 -3.33 2.24
C SER A 22 -12.42 -3.82 1.68
N GLY A 23 -11.40 -3.88 2.53
CA GLY A 23 -10.07 -4.32 2.11
C GLY A 23 -9.07 -4.38 3.26
N THR A 24 -7.83 -4.69 2.89
CA THR A 24 -6.70 -4.76 3.81
C THR A 24 -5.56 -3.96 3.22
N ILE A 25 -5.08 -2.97 3.97
CA ILE A 25 -3.74 -2.40 3.75
C ILE A 25 -2.75 -3.44 4.25
N TYR A 26 -1.75 -3.76 3.45
CA TYR A 26 -0.64 -4.60 3.86
C TYR A 26 0.68 -3.86 3.73
N VAL A 27 1.57 -4.12 4.68
CA VAL A 27 2.95 -3.65 4.68
C VAL A 27 3.85 -4.87 4.47
N ALA A 28 4.61 -4.87 3.39
CA ALA A 28 5.50 -5.97 3.04
C ALA A 28 6.97 -5.54 3.10
N ARG A 29 7.82 -6.47 3.54
CA ARG A 29 9.26 -6.31 3.65
C ARG A 29 9.96 -7.27 2.69
N SER A 30 10.91 -6.76 1.91
CA SER A 30 11.65 -7.60 0.96
C SER A 30 12.67 -8.49 1.67
N LEU A 31 12.74 -9.75 1.26
CA LEU A 31 13.79 -10.68 1.68
C LEU A 31 14.96 -10.73 0.68
N SER A 32 15.04 -9.77 -0.25
CA SER A 32 16.16 -9.65 -1.21
C SER A 32 17.50 -9.54 -0.49
N THR A 33 18.51 -10.23 -1.02
CA THR A 33 19.91 -10.18 -0.54
C THR A 33 20.73 -9.10 -1.24
N VAL A 34 20.14 -8.35 -2.17
CA VAL A 34 20.77 -7.21 -2.85
C VAL A 34 21.11 -6.14 -1.79
N PRO A 35 22.38 -5.68 -1.67
CA PRO A 35 22.82 -4.81 -0.58
C PRO A 35 21.95 -3.56 -0.40
N GLU A 36 21.60 -2.87 -1.48
CA GLU A 36 20.81 -1.62 -1.41
C GLU A 36 19.41 -1.83 -0.78
N ILE A 37 18.86 -3.04 -0.89
CA ILE A 37 17.57 -3.42 -0.30
C ILE A 37 17.77 -4.02 1.09
N ALA A 38 18.75 -4.90 1.26
CA ALA A 38 19.00 -5.63 2.50
C ALA A 38 19.40 -4.70 3.65
N GLU A 39 20.26 -3.71 3.39
CA GLU A 39 20.72 -2.74 4.39
C GLU A 39 19.58 -1.85 4.88
N ASN A 40 18.63 -1.52 4.00
CA ASN A 40 17.50 -0.66 4.32
C ASN A 40 16.24 -1.43 4.74
N ARG A 41 16.29 -2.76 4.80
CA ARG A 41 15.11 -3.63 4.96
C ARG A 41 14.23 -3.29 6.16
N MET A 42 14.80 -2.74 7.22
CA MET A 42 14.06 -2.37 8.44
C MET A 42 13.18 -1.13 8.28
N ILE A 43 13.43 -0.31 7.27
CA ILE A 43 12.67 0.92 7.00
C ILE A 43 12.12 0.95 5.57
N LEU A 44 12.62 0.13 4.65
CA LEU A 44 12.15 0.05 3.28
C LEU A 44 11.00 -0.95 3.18
N HIS A 45 9.77 -0.43 3.10
CA HIS A 45 8.57 -1.24 3.06
C HIS A 45 7.69 -0.92 1.85
N LYS A 46 7.04 -1.95 1.33
CA LYS A 46 5.97 -1.83 0.35
C LYS A 46 4.65 -1.56 1.04
N ILE A 47 3.88 -0.61 0.53
CA ILE A 47 2.49 -0.36 0.97
C ILE A 47 1.56 -0.73 -0.17
N GLY A 48 0.64 -1.65 0.06
CA GLY A 48 -0.40 -1.97 -0.93
C GLY A 48 -1.76 -2.19 -0.29
N VAL A 49 -2.80 -2.15 -1.11
CA VAL A 49 -4.18 -2.40 -0.68
C VAL A 49 -4.80 -3.54 -1.50
N THR A 50 -5.56 -4.42 -0.85
CA THR A 50 -6.21 -5.56 -1.53
C THR A 50 -7.57 -5.89 -0.91
N SER A 51 -8.50 -6.44 -1.69
CA SER A 51 -9.70 -7.12 -1.15
C SER A 51 -9.54 -8.64 -1.05
N GLN A 52 -8.46 -9.18 -1.61
CA GLN A 52 -8.14 -10.61 -1.58
C GLN A 52 -7.29 -10.93 -0.36
N GLN A 53 -7.17 -12.20 -0.03
CA GLN A 53 -6.22 -12.66 0.98
C GLN A 53 -4.80 -12.18 0.62
N VAL A 54 -4.16 -11.47 1.55
CA VAL A 54 -2.83 -10.86 1.34
C VAL A 54 -1.80 -11.89 0.87
N GLY A 55 -1.84 -13.12 1.43
CA GLY A 55 -0.95 -14.21 1.02
C GLY A 55 -1.02 -14.54 -0.48
N ARG A 56 -2.20 -14.46 -1.10
CA ARG A 56 -2.34 -14.68 -2.55
C ARG A 56 -1.70 -13.55 -3.36
N ARG A 57 -1.74 -12.31 -2.87
CA ARG A 57 -1.16 -11.15 -3.56
C ARG A 57 0.37 -11.21 -3.63
N ILE A 58 0.99 -11.81 -2.61
CA ILE A 58 2.46 -11.90 -2.50
C ILE A 58 3.04 -13.26 -2.91
N ALA A 59 2.19 -14.24 -3.27
CA ALA A 59 2.62 -15.61 -3.55
C ALA A 59 3.69 -15.70 -4.65
N ASP A 60 3.62 -14.83 -5.67
CA ASP A 60 4.57 -14.78 -6.78
C ASP A 60 5.54 -13.58 -6.70
N ALA A 61 5.72 -12.99 -5.51
CA ALA A 61 6.54 -11.80 -5.31
C ALA A 61 7.98 -11.93 -5.85
N ARG A 62 8.59 -13.11 -5.71
CA ARG A 62 9.95 -13.41 -6.23
C ARG A 62 10.09 -13.23 -7.74
N ASN A 63 8.98 -13.18 -8.46
CA ASN A 63 8.91 -13.16 -9.91
C ASN A 63 8.28 -11.87 -10.46
N ASP A 64 7.89 -10.95 -9.58
CA ASP A 64 7.21 -9.71 -9.89
C ASP A 64 8.14 -8.52 -9.59
N ALA A 65 8.40 -7.69 -10.61
CA ALA A 65 9.27 -6.53 -10.48
C ALA A 65 8.71 -5.48 -9.49
N THR A 66 7.39 -5.46 -9.27
CA THR A 66 6.77 -4.58 -8.25
C THR A 66 7.08 -5.02 -6.81
N PHE A 67 7.58 -6.23 -6.63
CA PHE A 67 8.08 -6.81 -5.38
C PHE A 67 9.60 -6.98 -5.37
N LEU A 68 10.32 -6.22 -6.20
CA LEU A 68 11.78 -6.21 -6.25
C LEU A 68 12.39 -7.57 -6.65
N MET A 69 11.64 -8.40 -7.39
CA MET A 69 12.09 -9.72 -7.84
C MET A 69 12.59 -10.61 -6.68
N ALA A 70 12.00 -10.47 -5.49
CA ALA A 70 12.40 -11.19 -4.30
C ALA A 70 11.19 -11.66 -3.48
N PRO A 71 11.32 -12.75 -2.69
CA PRO A 71 10.31 -13.10 -1.70
C PRO A 71 10.06 -11.93 -0.75
N VAL A 72 8.85 -11.82 -0.24
CA VAL A 72 8.48 -10.81 0.76
C VAL A 72 7.77 -11.46 1.92
N GLU A 73 7.85 -10.82 3.08
CA GLU A 73 7.04 -11.16 4.25
C GLU A 73 6.08 -10.01 4.58
N ILE A 74 4.94 -10.33 5.17
CA ILE A 74 3.99 -9.32 5.67
C ILE A 74 4.37 -8.98 7.09
N VAL A 75 4.68 -7.71 7.33
CA VAL A 75 5.07 -7.21 8.66
C VAL A 75 3.93 -6.51 9.39
N ALA A 76 2.91 -6.05 8.66
CA ALA A 76 1.69 -5.51 9.25
C ALA A 76 0.51 -5.57 8.27
N THR A 77 -0.70 -5.58 8.83
CA THR A 77 -1.96 -5.46 8.08
C THR A 77 -2.93 -4.57 8.83
N TYR A 78 -3.69 -3.74 8.10
CA TYR A 78 -4.72 -2.87 8.65
C TYR A 78 -6.02 -3.06 7.87
N GLU A 79 -7.12 -3.27 8.57
CA GLU A 79 -8.44 -3.42 7.94
C GLU A 79 -8.97 -2.07 7.45
N LEU A 80 -9.61 -2.08 6.29
CA LEU A 80 -10.36 -0.94 5.76
C LEU A 80 -11.85 -1.22 5.88
N LYS A 81 -12.57 -0.27 6.50
CA LYS A 81 -14.03 -0.34 6.66
C LYS A 81 -14.67 0.89 6.04
N ASN A 82 -15.59 0.67 5.11
CA ASN A 82 -16.38 1.72 4.45
C ASN A 82 -15.53 2.77 3.70
N LEU A 83 -14.36 2.37 3.19
CA LEU A 83 -13.44 3.24 2.45
C LEU A 83 -13.05 2.58 1.13
N SER A 84 -13.12 3.34 0.04
CA SER A 84 -12.67 2.85 -1.28
C SER A 84 -11.18 2.53 -1.23
N ARG A 85 -10.85 1.27 -1.49
CA ARG A 85 -9.48 0.75 -1.51
C ARG A 85 -8.54 1.58 -2.38
N SER A 86 -9.00 1.93 -3.59
CA SER A 86 -8.23 2.71 -4.56
C SER A 86 -7.92 4.12 -4.04
N LYS A 87 -8.87 4.76 -3.35
CA LYS A 87 -8.66 6.09 -2.75
C LYS A 87 -7.69 6.03 -1.59
N VAL A 88 -7.81 5.03 -0.72
CA VAL A 88 -6.90 4.84 0.43
C VAL A 88 -5.48 4.62 -0.06
N GLU A 89 -5.28 3.71 -1.02
CA GLU A 89 -3.96 3.43 -1.60
C GLU A 89 -3.31 4.69 -2.17
N ASN A 90 -4.06 5.43 -3.00
CA ASN A 90 -3.59 6.68 -3.59
C ASN A 90 -3.30 7.78 -2.55
N LEU A 91 -4.03 7.81 -1.42
CA LEU A 91 -3.75 8.75 -0.33
C LEU A 91 -2.46 8.37 0.40
N LEU A 92 -2.29 7.10 0.75
CA LEU A 92 -1.08 6.61 1.42
C LEU A 92 0.16 6.82 0.56
N HIS A 93 0.11 6.43 -0.72
CA HIS A 93 1.24 6.60 -1.63
C HIS A 93 1.65 8.06 -1.80
N ARG A 94 0.68 8.98 -1.95
CA ARG A 94 0.96 10.42 -2.03
C ARG A 94 1.49 10.98 -0.71
N PHE A 95 0.94 10.53 0.41
CA PHE A 95 1.34 11.00 1.73
C PHE A 95 2.79 10.63 2.07
N PHE A 96 3.22 9.43 1.67
CA PHE A 96 4.58 8.93 1.85
C PHE A 96 5.52 9.19 0.67
N GLU A 97 5.09 9.94 -0.37
CA GLU A 97 5.90 10.21 -1.57
C GLU A 97 7.28 10.79 -1.23
N VAL A 98 7.33 11.67 -0.23
CA VAL A 98 8.57 12.29 0.26
C VAL A 98 9.59 11.29 0.83
N ALA A 99 9.16 10.07 1.14
CA ALA A 99 9.98 8.98 1.65
C ALA A 99 10.26 7.91 0.59
N ARG A 100 9.86 8.12 -0.66
CA ARG A 100 10.13 7.17 -1.74
C ARG A 100 11.63 7.18 -2.08
N PRO A 101 12.29 6.01 -2.17
CA PRO A 101 13.68 5.96 -2.62
C PRO A 101 13.81 6.43 -4.07
N ALA A 102 14.74 7.35 -4.34
CA ALA A 102 14.95 7.91 -5.69
C ALA A 102 15.54 6.88 -6.68
N GLU A 103 16.44 6.00 -6.21
CA GLU A 103 17.23 5.11 -7.07
C GLU A 103 16.81 3.64 -7.00
N LEU A 104 15.76 3.31 -6.24
CA LEU A 104 15.29 1.92 -6.14
C LEU A 104 14.81 1.42 -7.50
N SER A 105 15.47 0.38 -7.98
CA SER A 105 15.16 -0.26 -9.25
C SER A 105 15.58 -1.72 -9.26
N VAL A 106 14.93 -2.49 -10.12
CA VAL A 106 15.26 -3.90 -10.37
C VAL A 106 15.17 -4.20 -11.85
N MET A 107 15.89 -5.22 -12.30
CA MET A 107 15.74 -5.75 -13.65
C MET A 107 14.66 -6.83 -13.64
N ASP A 108 13.71 -6.75 -14.55
CA ASP A 108 12.77 -7.85 -14.75
C ASP A 108 13.43 -9.04 -15.48
N ARG A 109 12.67 -10.11 -15.68
CA ARG A 109 13.15 -11.34 -16.35
C ARG A 109 13.57 -11.13 -17.81
N LEU A 110 13.15 -10.03 -18.43
CA LEU A 110 13.47 -9.66 -19.80
C LEU A 110 14.63 -8.66 -19.86
N GLY A 111 15.26 -8.34 -18.73
CA GLY A 111 16.35 -7.38 -18.64
C GLY A 111 15.91 -5.92 -18.70
N LYS A 112 14.61 -5.62 -18.53
CA LYS A 112 14.12 -4.26 -18.46
C LYS A 112 14.25 -3.71 -17.04
N LYS A 113 14.81 -2.51 -16.91
CA LYS A 113 14.89 -1.78 -15.65
C LYS A 113 13.50 -1.24 -15.26
N ILE A 114 13.05 -1.59 -14.06
CA ILE A 114 11.76 -1.19 -13.48
C ILE A 114 11.99 -0.44 -12.17
N HIS A 115 11.25 0.65 -11.99
CA HIS A 115 11.24 1.45 -10.77
C HIS A 115 9.90 1.27 -10.04
N PRO A 116 9.83 0.45 -8.99
CA PRO A 116 8.58 0.20 -8.29
C PRO A 116 8.21 1.41 -7.43
N ARG A 117 6.97 1.89 -7.60
CA ARG A 117 6.49 3.15 -7.00
C ARG A 117 5.89 2.98 -5.60
N GLU A 118 5.72 1.75 -5.15
CA GLU A 118 4.94 1.43 -3.95
C GLU A 118 5.83 1.13 -2.74
N TRP A 119 7.12 1.49 -2.80
CA TRP A 119 8.11 1.27 -1.75
C TRP A 119 8.55 2.60 -1.15
N PHE A 120 8.61 2.65 0.18
CA PHE A 120 8.86 3.88 0.94
C PHE A 120 9.73 3.60 2.17
N TYR A 121 10.51 4.59 2.60
CA TYR A 121 11.22 4.60 3.87
C TYR A 121 10.27 4.94 5.03
N VAL A 122 9.54 3.93 5.49
CA VAL A 122 8.50 4.04 6.52
C VAL A 122 8.54 2.83 7.44
N LEU A 123 8.10 3.00 8.69
CA LEU A 123 7.86 1.90 9.61
C LEU A 123 6.39 1.46 9.54
N PRO A 124 6.07 0.18 9.86
CA PRO A 124 4.70 -0.30 9.82
C PRO A 124 3.72 0.56 10.62
N GLU A 125 4.12 1.05 11.78
CA GLU A 125 3.35 1.93 12.67
C GLU A 125 2.98 3.26 12.00
N HIS A 126 3.82 3.82 11.12
CA HIS A 126 3.51 5.05 10.39
C HIS A 126 2.35 4.80 9.42
N VAL A 127 2.33 3.63 8.78
CA VAL A 127 1.24 3.23 7.88
C VAL A 127 -0.06 3.07 8.66
N GLY A 128 -0.01 2.46 9.84
CA GLY A 128 -1.17 2.32 10.73
C GLY A 128 -1.70 3.67 11.21
N GLN A 129 -0.81 4.59 11.61
CA GLN A 129 -1.18 5.95 11.99
C GLN A 129 -1.81 6.72 10.82
N ALA A 130 -1.22 6.64 9.62
CA ALA A 130 -1.79 7.26 8.42
C ALA A 130 -3.16 6.67 8.05
N ALA A 131 -3.33 5.35 8.18
CA ALA A 131 -4.62 4.69 7.96
C ALA A 131 -5.70 5.23 8.91
N LYS A 132 -5.38 5.35 10.20
CA LYS A 132 -6.26 5.96 11.20
C LYS A 132 -6.63 7.41 10.87
N LEU A 133 -5.65 8.22 10.45
CA LEU A 133 -5.91 9.61 10.02
C LEU A 133 -6.79 9.69 8.76
N ILE A 134 -6.75 8.69 7.87
CA ILE A 134 -7.65 8.60 6.72
C ILE A 134 -9.08 8.28 7.18
N GLU A 135 -9.24 7.34 8.11
CA GLU A 135 -10.54 7.01 8.71
C GLU A 135 -11.17 8.22 9.42
N GLU A 136 -10.36 8.98 10.16
CA GLU A 136 -10.74 10.21 10.84
C GLU A 136 -10.89 11.42 9.89
N ARG A 137 -10.59 11.25 8.60
CA ARG A 137 -10.60 12.31 7.57
C ARG A 137 -9.69 13.50 7.87
N SER A 138 -8.68 13.31 8.70
CA SER A 138 -7.77 14.33 9.21
C SER A 138 -6.37 14.28 8.57
N LEU A 139 -6.07 13.28 7.71
CA LEU A 139 -4.74 13.10 7.08
C LEU A 139 -4.17 14.39 6.45
N HIS A 140 -5.03 15.23 5.88
CA HIS A 140 -4.64 16.46 5.21
C HIS A 140 -4.00 17.51 6.15
N GLU A 141 -4.27 17.43 7.46
CA GLU A 141 -3.65 18.28 8.50
C GLU A 141 -2.22 17.86 8.85
N PHE A 142 -1.75 16.72 8.33
CA PHE A 142 -0.47 16.12 8.66
C PHE A 142 0.42 15.98 7.43
N ARG A 143 1.72 15.81 7.67
CA ARG A 143 2.71 15.41 6.67
C ARG A 143 3.64 14.35 7.26
N TYR A 144 4.22 13.52 6.41
CA TYR A 144 5.32 12.65 6.82
C TYR A 144 6.65 13.41 6.78
N ASP A 145 7.46 13.22 7.81
CA ASP A 145 8.83 13.72 7.91
C ASP A 145 9.79 12.52 7.85
N PRO A 146 10.43 12.24 6.70
CA PRO A 146 11.30 11.07 6.54
C PRO A 146 12.61 11.19 7.34
N LEU A 147 13.06 12.41 7.64
CA LEU A 147 14.28 12.63 8.43
C LEU A 147 14.05 12.29 9.90
N LYS A 148 12.87 12.65 10.42
CA LYS A 148 12.46 12.32 11.80
C LYS A 148 11.78 10.95 11.90
N GLN A 149 11.42 10.34 10.78
CA GLN A 149 10.57 9.16 10.69
C GLN A 149 9.28 9.31 11.50
N GLN A 150 8.55 10.41 11.26
CA GLN A 150 7.36 10.74 12.05
C GLN A 150 6.27 11.36 11.18
N ILE A 151 5.02 11.15 11.59
CA ILE A 151 3.89 11.93 11.09
C ILE A 151 3.72 13.14 11.99
N VAL A 152 3.89 14.33 11.42
CA VAL A 152 3.82 15.61 12.14
C VAL A 152 2.66 16.45 11.61
N ARG A 153 2.07 17.26 12.49
CA ARG A 153 1.07 18.24 12.07
C ARG A 153 1.74 19.29 11.17
N LYS A 154 1.02 19.74 10.14
CA LYS A 154 1.45 20.84 9.27
C LYS A 154 1.48 22.17 10.01
#